data_AF-A0A1Q8Q4F4-F1
#
_entry.id   AF-A0A1Q8Q4F4-F1
#
_cell.length_a   1.000
_cell.length_b   1.000
_cell.length_c   1.000
_cell.angle_alpha   90.00
_cell.angle_beta   90.00
_cell.angle_gamma   90.00
#
_symmetry.space_group_name_H-M   'P 1'
#
loop_
_entity.id
_entity.type
_entity.pdbx_description
1 polymer ?
#
loop_
_entity_poly.entity_id
_entity_poly.type
_entity_poly.pdbx_seq_one_letter_code
_entity_poly.pdbx_strand_id
1 'polypeptide(L)'
;MYSTCLSAAFSIFLFVLSPSVTLFPLFFQTLLVAASLYLIELGTASILIREKRIKVEALYHLAAAFRHEVRQPITISRGLIQLLSEGDWPEEKQKDFLTQALAELDRSEKIIQDYQVFANPYVERMEHLDAANVIQQVIEKMHPLINEHDVEVQLHLSSCWIIGEKSKME
;
A
#
# COMPACT_ATOMS: atom_id res chain seq x y z
N MET A 1 -6.87 -17.95 32.63
CA MET A 1 -5.76 -17.77 33.60
C MET A 1 -6.04 -18.40 34.97
N TYR A 2 -7.19 -18.13 35.61
CA TYR A 2 -7.54 -18.75 36.91
C TYR A 2 -7.77 -20.26 36.86
N SER A 3 -8.42 -20.77 35.80
CA SER A 3 -8.71 -22.22 35.65
C SER A 3 -7.44 -23.06 35.44
N THR A 4 -6.47 -22.57 34.68
CA THR A 4 -5.16 -23.22 34.46
C THR A 4 -4.31 -23.24 35.72
N CYS A 5 -4.39 -22.18 36.55
CA CYS A 5 -3.63 -22.09 37.80
C CYS A 5 -4.18 -23.03 38.89
N LEU A 6 -5.51 -23.15 39.01
CA LEU A 6 -6.17 -24.05 39.95
C LEU A 6 -5.92 -25.53 39.60
N SER A 7 -5.96 -25.87 38.31
CA SER A 7 -5.61 -27.19 37.79
C SER A 7 -4.16 -27.56 38.11
N ALA A 8 -3.21 -26.64 37.93
CA ALA A 8 -1.81 -26.88 38.24
C ALA A 8 -1.57 -27.17 39.74
N ALA A 9 -2.21 -26.39 40.63
CA ALA A 9 -2.10 -26.59 42.07
C ALA A 9 -2.67 -27.94 42.55
N PHE A 10 -3.81 -28.37 41.97
CA PHE A 10 -4.42 -29.66 42.29
C PHE A 10 -3.58 -30.84 41.79
N SER A 11 -2.97 -30.74 40.60
CA SER A 11 -2.06 -31.75 40.06
C SER A 11 -0.78 -31.89 40.89
N ILE A 12 -0.22 -30.79 41.41
CA ILE A 12 0.95 -30.80 42.31
C ILE A 12 0.61 -31.50 43.64
N PHE A 13 -0.59 -31.24 44.19
CA PHE A 13 -1.05 -31.90 45.42
C PHE A 13 -1.23 -33.42 45.25
N LEU A 14 -1.79 -33.88 44.12
CA LEU A 14 -1.94 -35.31 43.83
C LEU A 14 -0.60 -36.02 43.56
N PHE A 15 0.40 -35.30 43.04
CA PHE A 15 1.74 -35.85 42.77
C PHE A 15 2.45 -36.28 44.05
N VAL A 16 2.24 -35.56 45.16
CA VAL A 16 2.77 -35.88 46.49
C VAL A 16 2.13 -37.16 47.06
N LEU A 17 0.89 -37.49 46.67
CA LEU A 17 0.16 -38.68 47.11
C LEU A 17 0.49 -39.94 46.30
N SER A 18 0.69 -39.82 44.98
CA SER A 18 1.05 -40.96 44.11
C SER A 18 1.75 -40.51 42.81
N PRO A 19 3.08 -40.68 42.68
CA PRO A 19 3.84 -40.16 41.54
C PRO A 19 3.57 -40.92 40.23
N SER A 20 3.20 -42.21 40.30
CA SER A 20 2.89 -43.03 39.13
C SER A 20 1.58 -42.66 38.44
N VAL A 21 0.61 -42.09 39.17
CA VAL A 21 -0.73 -41.74 38.65
C VAL A 21 -0.78 -40.32 38.04
N THR A 22 0.18 -39.46 38.40
CA THR A 22 0.17 -38.03 38.06
C THR A 22 1.03 -37.64 36.86
N LEU A 23 1.98 -38.49 36.46
CA LEU A 23 2.81 -38.27 35.27
C LEU A 23 1.98 -38.27 33.97
N PHE A 24 1.04 -39.22 33.86
CA PHE A 24 0.17 -39.38 32.69
C PHE A 24 -0.74 -38.16 32.43
N PRO A 25 -1.50 -37.64 33.41
CA PRO A 25 -2.33 -36.45 33.19
C PRO A 25 -1.50 -35.18 32.94
N LEU A 26 -0.30 -35.05 33.52
CA LEU A 26 0.60 -33.93 33.23
C LEU A 26 1.09 -33.97 31.77
N PHE A 27 1.51 -35.15 31.29
CA PHE A 27 1.90 -35.32 29.89
C PHE A 27 0.75 -34.97 28.95
N PHE A 28 -0.45 -35.51 29.23
CA PHE A 28 -1.64 -35.21 28.44
C PHE A 28 -2.01 -33.71 28.47
N GLN A 29 -1.90 -33.05 29.62
CA GLN A 29 -2.13 -31.62 29.76
C GLN A 29 -1.11 -30.80 28.94
N THR A 30 0.18 -31.15 28.99
CA THR A 30 1.20 -30.48 28.17
C THR A 30 0.97 -30.67 26.67
N LEU A 31 0.55 -31.87 26.26
CA LEU A 31 0.19 -32.17 24.88
C LEU A 31 -1.00 -31.33 24.40
N LEU A 32 -2.05 -31.20 25.23
CA LEU A 32 -3.22 -30.40 24.90
C LEU A 32 -2.88 -28.91 24.76
N VAL A 33 -2.06 -28.36 25.68
CA VAL A 33 -1.61 -26.98 25.57
C VAL A 33 -0.79 -26.77 24.30
N ALA A 34 0.17 -27.66 24.01
CA ALA A 34 0.97 -27.59 22.77
C ALA A 34 0.10 -27.66 21.51
N ALA A 35 -0.88 -28.58 21.48
CA ALA A 35 -1.82 -28.70 20.38
C ALA A 35 -2.66 -27.42 20.21
N SER A 36 -3.17 -26.84 21.30
CA SER A 36 -3.92 -25.58 21.23
C SER A 36 -3.08 -24.40 20.72
N LEU A 37 -1.82 -24.28 21.15
CA LEU A 37 -0.90 -23.24 20.68
C LEU A 37 -0.63 -23.39 19.18
N TYR A 38 -0.39 -24.62 18.72
CA TYR A 38 -0.20 -24.92 17.31
C TYR A 38 -1.43 -24.58 16.46
N LEU A 39 -2.64 -24.91 16.94
CA LEU A 39 -3.89 -24.57 16.25
C LEU A 39 -4.12 -23.05 16.19
N ILE A 40 -3.78 -22.31 17.24
CA ILE A 40 -3.87 -20.84 17.26
C ILE A 40 -2.90 -20.24 16.25
N GLU A 41 -1.64 -20.70 16.23
CA GLU A 41 -0.64 -20.23 15.28
C GLU A 41 -1.10 -20.46 13.83
N LEU A 42 -1.58 -21.66 13.51
CA LEU A 42 -2.14 -21.99 12.21
C LEU A 42 -3.32 -21.07 11.83
N GLY A 43 -4.21 -20.80 12.79
CA GLY A 43 -5.33 -19.88 12.63
C GLY A 43 -4.87 -18.46 12.31
N THR A 44 -3.94 -17.90 13.08
CA THR A 44 -3.41 -16.54 12.86
C THR A 44 -2.71 -16.40 11.51
N ALA A 45 -1.91 -17.40 11.11
CA ALA A 45 -1.26 -17.43 9.80
C ALA A 45 -2.29 -17.40 8.66
N SER A 46 -3.38 -18.16 8.80
CA SER A 46 -4.45 -18.18 7.79
C SER A 46 -5.18 -16.84 7.65
N ILE A 47 -5.43 -16.13 8.76
CA ILE A 47 -6.07 -14.80 8.77
C ILE A 47 -5.16 -13.78 8.08
N LEU A 48 -3.86 -13.78 8.41
CA LEU A 48 -2.90 -12.86 7.81
C LEU A 48 -2.79 -13.06 6.29
N ILE A 49 -2.75 -14.31 5.83
CA ILE A 49 -2.72 -14.63 4.40
C ILE A 49 -4.01 -14.16 3.72
N ARG A 50 -5.17 -14.31 4.38
CA ARG A 50 -6.46 -13.87 3.86
C ARG A 50 -6.53 -12.35 3.71
N GLU A 51 -6.08 -11.59 4.71
CA GLU A 51 -6.03 -10.13 4.62
C GLU A 51 -5.14 -9.66 3.47
N LYS A 52 -3.95 -10.26 3.33
CA LYS A 52 -3.05 -9.96 2.20
C LYS A 52 -3.71 -10.28 0.85
N ARG A 53 -4.41 -11.40 0.74
CA ARG A 53 -5.15 -11.76 -0.49
C ARG A 53 -6.23 -10.74 -0.83
N ILE A 54 -7.05 -10.34 0.13
CA ILE A 54 -8.12 -9.36 -0.09
C ILE A 54 -7.53 -8.02 -0.56
N LYS A 55 -6.45 -7.55 0.07
CA LYS A 55 -5.76 -6.31 -0.35
C LYS A 55 -5.25 -6.40 -1.78
N VAL A 56 -4.63 -7.51 -2.13
CA VAL A 56 -4.11 -7.75 -3.49
C VAL A 56 -5.25 -7.87 -4.51
N GLU A 57 -6.32 -8.57 -4.18
CA GLU A 57 -7.50 -8.72 -5.03
C GLU A 57 -8.18 -7.37 -5.29
N ALA A 58 -8.33 -6.54 -4.25
CA ALA A 58 -8.83 -5.16 -4.40
C ALA A 58 -7.95 -4.34 -5.37
N LEU A 59 -6.61 -4.45 -5.27
CA LEU A 59 -5.69 -3.79 -6.21
C LEU A 59 -5.87 -4.28 -7.64
N TYR A 60 -6.06 -5.59 -7.85
CA TYR A 60 -6.32 -6.12 -9.19
C TYR A 60 -7.63 -5.59 -9.78
N HIS A 61 -8.70 -5.53 -8.99
CA HIS A 61 -9.97 -4.96 -9.42
C HIS A 61 -9.83 -3.47 -9.75
N LEU A 62 -9.14 -2.70 -8.90
CA LEU A 62 -8.87 -1.28 -9.15
C LEU A 62 -8.02 -1.08 -10.41
N ALA A 63 -6.98 -1.88 -10.62
CA ALA A 63 -6.14 -1.80 -11.82
C ALA A 63 -6.91 -2.15 -13.10
N ALA A 64 -7.86 -3.08 -13.04
CA ALA A 64 -8.74 -3.41 -14.16
C ALA A 64 -9.70 -2.26 -14.47
N ALA A 65 -10.32 -1.68 -13.44
CA ALA A 65 -11.19 -0.51 -13.57
C ALA A 65 -10.43 0.70 -14.13
N PHE A 66 -9.27 1.02 -13.57
CA PHE A 66 -8.35 2.04 -14.06
C PHE A 66 -8.06 1.90 -15.55
N ARG A 67 -7.67 0.71 -15.99
CA ARG A 67 -7.37 0.45 -17.41
C ARG A 67 -8.58 0.74 -18.29
N HIS A 68 -9.76 0.35 -17.84
CA HIS A 68 -11.00 0.59 -18.57
C HIS A 68 -11.32 2.09 -18.64
N GLU A 69 -11.23 2.78 -17.51
CA GLU A 69 -11.52 4.22 -17.38
C GLU A 69 -10.53 5.11 -18.14
N VAL A 70 -9.25 4.74 -18.20
CA VAL A 70 -8.24 5.45 -19.01
C VAL A 70 -8.42 5.15 -20.51
N ARG A 71 -8.77 3.91 -20.86
CA ARG A 71 -8.92 3.54 -22.27
C ARG A 71 -10.10 4.26 -22.94
N GLN A 72 -11.16 4.56 -22.20
CA GLN A 72 -12.35 5.28 -22.71
C GLN A 72 -12.01 6.64 -23.34
N PRO A 73 -11.48 7.64 -22.61
CA PRO A 73 -11.15 8.95 -23.18
C PRO A 73 -10.16 8.84 -24.34
N ILE A 74 -9.13 8.00 -24.22
CA ILE A 74 -8.16 7.75 -25.30
C ILE A 74 -8.86 7.23 -26.57
N THR A 75 -9.83 6.33 -26.41
CA THR A 75 -10.58 5.76 -27.55
C THR A 75 -11.48 6.81 -28.20
N ILE A 76 -12.15 7.64 -27.41
CA ILE A 76 -12.99 8.75 -27.91
C ILE A 76 -12.13 9.76 -28.66
N SER A 77 -11.02 10.18 -28.05
CA SER A 77 -10.08 11.14 -28.61
C SER A 77 -9.51 10.65 -29.94
N ARG A 78 -9.11 9.37 -30.02
CA ARG A 78 -8.68 8.74 -31.27
C ARG A 78 -9.79 8.72 -32.33
N GLY A 79 -11.03 8.42 -31.93
CA GLY A 79 -12.18 8.42 -32.83
C GLY A 79 -12.47 9.79 -33.44
N LEU A 80 -12.38 10.85 -32.62
CA LEU A 80 -12.55 12.24 -33.07
C LEU A 80 -11.45 12.67 -34.05
N ILE A 81 -10.19 12.33 -33.76
CA ILE A 81 -9.05 12.61 -34.65
C ILE A 81 -9.21 11.82 -35.97
N GLN A 82 -9.70 10.59 -35.91
CA GLN A 82 -9.93 9.78 -37.11
C GLN A 82 -11.04 10.37 -37.98
N LEU A 83 -12.18 10.76 -37.39
CA LEU A 83 -13.26 11.47 -38.09
C LEU A 83 -12.77 12.77 -38.74
N LEU A 84 -11.88 13.51 -38.07
CA LEU A 84 -11.26 14.71 -38.61
C LEU A 84 -10.37 14.40 -39.82
N SER A 85 -9.62 13.30 -39.79
CA SER A 85 -8.70 12.93 -40.88
C SER A 85 -9.39 12.35 -42.11
N GLU A 86 -10.54 11.71 -41.95
CA GLU A 86 -11.25 10.99 -43.02
C GLU A 86 -12.40 11.81 -43.64
N GLY A 87 -12.84 12.90 -43.01
CA GLY A 87 -14.00 13.67 -43.43
C GLY A 87 -13.68 15.09 -43.88
N ASP A 88 -14.49 15.59 -44.83
CA ASP A 88 -14.42 16.96 -45.30
C ASP A 88 -15.41 17.80 -44.48
N TRP A 89 -14.95 18.30 -43.33
CA TRP A 89 -15.77 19.01 -42.34
C TRP A 89 -15.56 20.54 -42.44
N PRO A 90 -16.60 21.35 -42.16
CA PRO A 90 -16.43 22.79 -41.97
C PRO A 90 -15.40 23.11 -40.88
N GLU A 91 -14.66 24.20 -41.03
CA GLU A 91 -13.59 24.61 -40.09
C GLU A 91 -14.05 24.65 -38.62
N GLU A 92 -15.28 25.11 -38.37
CA GLU A 92 -15.89 25.13 -37.04
C GLU A 92 -16.02 23.72 -36.43
N LYS A 93 -16.50 22.75 -37.22
CA LYS A 93 -16.61 21.33 -36.82
C LYS A 93 -15.24 20.69 -36.57
N GLN A 94 -14.25 21.06 -37.37
CA GLN A 94 -12.88 20.58 -37.19
C GLN A 94 -12.31 21.05 -35.84
N LYS A 95 -12.52 22.33 -35.52
CA LYS A 95 -12.11 22.92 -34.24
C LYS A 95 -12.83 22.29 -33.06
N ASP A 96 -14.12 21.99 -33.20
CA ASP A 96 -14.90 21.28 -32.17
C ASP A 96 -14.35 19.88 -31.89
N PHE A 97 -14.05 19.10 -32.94
CA PHE A 97 -13.47 17.75 -32.78
C PHE A 97 -12.12 17.79 -32.08
N LEU A 98 -11.23 18.71 -32.47
CA LEU A 98 -9.94 18.92 -31.82
C LEU A 98 -10.10 19.31 -30.35
N THR A 99 -11.02 20.23 -30.05
CA THR A 99 -11.27 20.69 -28.68
C THR A 99 -11.81 19.56 -27.80
N GLN A 100 -12.74 18.75 -28.31
CA GLN A 100 -13.27 17.59 -27.59
C GLN A 100 -12.21 16.49 -27.41
N ALA A 101 -11.38 16.25 -28.42
CA ALA A 101 -10.30 15.27 -28.34
C ALA A 101 -9.28 15.65 -27.26
N LEU A 102 -8.90 16.92 -27.19
CA LEU A 102 -8.01 17.45 -26.14
C LEU A 102 -8.66 17.33 -24.76
N ALA A 103 -9.92 17.71 -24.60
CA ALA A 103 -10.63 17.60 -23.33
C ALA A 103 -10.70 16.15 -22.80
N GLU A 104 -10.86 15.16 -23.68
CA GLU A 104 -10.82 13.75 -23.28
C GLU A 104 -9.39 13.30 -22.93
N LEU A 105 -8.34 13.81 -23.59
CA LEU A 105 -6.96 13.53 -23.18
C LEU A 105 -6.65 14.12 -21.80
N ASP A 106 -7.07 15.35 -21.52
CA ASP A 106 -6.93 15.98 -20.20
C ASP A 106 -7.67 15.18 -19.13
N ARG A 107 -8.86 14.65 -19.47
CA ARG A 107 -9.59 13.75 -18.59
C ARG A 107 -8.83 12.45 -18.33
N SER A 108 -8.21 11.87 -19.35
CA SER A 108 -7.34 10.69 -19.19
C SER A 108 -6.16 10.99 -18.27
N GLU A 109 -5.53 12.15 -18.40
CA GLU A 109 -4.43 12.57 -17.55
C GLU A 109 -4.88 12.72 -16.09
N LYS A 110 -6.03 13.35 -15.86
CA LYS A 110 -6.61 13.46 -14.51
C LYS A 110 -6.87 12.09 -13.88
N ILE A 111 -7.43 11.14 -14.64
CA ILE A 111 -7.62 9.76 -14.15
C ILE A 111 -6.26 9.13 -13.80
N ILE A 112 -5.22 9.31 -14.62
CA ILE A 112 -3.88 8.80 -14.30
C ILE A 112 -3.34 9.39 -13.00
N GLN A 113 -3.47 10.70 -12.80
CA GLN A 113 -3.03 11.39 -11.58
C GLN A 113 -3.80 10.89 -10.35
N ASP A 114 -5.12 10.80 -10.43
CA ASP A 114 -5.97 10.33 -9.33
C ASP A 114 -5.63 8.87 -8.94
N TYR A 115 -5.18 8.06 -9.90
CA TYR A 115 -4.81 6.66 -9.67
C TYR A 115 -3.36 6.43 -9.22
N GLN A 116 -2.46 7.41 -9.38
CA GLN A 116 -1.07 7.30 -8.88
C GLN A 116 -1.01 7.10 -7.35
N VAL A 117 -1.96 7.69 -6.60
CA VAL A 117 -2.09 7.49 -5.15
C VAL A 117 -2.30 6.02 -4.78
N PHE A 118 -2.95 5.25 -5.66
CA PHE A 118 -3.20 3.82 -5.45
C PHE A 118 -2.12 2.92 -6.06
N ALA A 119 -1.29 3.43 -6.98
CA ALA A 119 -0.25 2.67 -7.67
C ALA A 119 1.00 2.40 -6.81
N ASN A 120 1.10 3.02 -5.63
CA ASN A 120 2.19 2.77 -4.67
C ASN A 120 1.76 2.15 -3.32
N PRO A 121 1.15 0.95 -3.28
CA PRO A 121 0.74 0.33 -2.02
C PRO A 121 1.83 -0.52 -1.34
N TYR A 122 3.04 -0.65 -1.91
CA TYR A 122 3.95 -1.77 -1.56
C TYR A 122 5.43 -1.48 -1.35
N VAL A 123 5.86 -0.23 -1.19
CA VAL A 123 7.22 0.03 -0.67
C VAL A 123 7.20 1.08 0.43
N GLU A 124 6.44 0.81 1.49
CA GLU A 124 6.72 1.36 2.82
C GLU A 124 7.90 0.59 3.44
N ARG A 125 9.04 0.55 2.75
CA ARG A 125 10.28 0.09 3.38
C ARG A 125 10.82 1.26 4.18
N MET A 126 10.79 1.11 5.50
CA MET A 126 11.53 1.96 6.40
C MET A 126 13.02 1.79 6.08
N GLU A 127 13.60 2.81 5.48
CA GLU A 127 15.01 2.84 5.09
C GLU A 127 15.75 3.88 5.92
N HIS A 128 17.05 3.67 6.10
CA HIS A 128 17.93 4.70 6.63
C HIS A 128 18.13 5.75 5.55
N LEU A 129 17.54 6.92 5.75
CA LEU A 129 17.63 8.05 4.85
C LEU A 129 18.59 9.08 5.45
N ASP A 130 19.48 9.61 4.62
CA ASP A 130 20.25 10.79 4.98
C ASP A 130 19.35 12.01 4.83
N ALA A 131 19.00 12.64 5.95
CA ALA A 131 18.08 13.77 5.95
C ALA A 131 18.65 14.97 5.18
N ALA A 132 19.97 15.12 5.09
CA ALA A 132 20.58 16.18 4.30
C ALA A 132 20.26 16.01 2.80
N ASN A 133 20.36 14.78 2.29
CA ASN A 133 20.02 14.47 0.90
C ASN A 133 18.53 14.68 0.61
N VAL A 134 17.65 14.30 1.55
CA VAL A 134 16.21 14.50 1.40
C VAL A 134 15.86 16.00 1.33
N ILE A 135 16.40 16.81 2.24
CA ILE A 135 16.16 18.26 2.26
C ILE A 135 16.66 18.92 0.97
N GLN A 136 17.82 18.48 0.46
CA GLN A 136 18.36 19.00 -0.79
C GLN A 136 17.45 18.71 -1.99
N GLN A 137 16.92 17.48 -2.11
CA GLN A 137 15.98 17.13 -3.18
C GLN A 137 14.68 17.95 -3.15
N VAL A 138 14.18 18.26 -1.96
CA VAL A 138 12.98 19.11 -1.80
C VAL A 138 13.27 20.53 -2.29
N ILE A 139 14.45 21.08 -1.97
CA ILE A 139 14.83 22.44 -2.40
C ILE A 139 15.05 22.51 -3.91
N GLU A 140 15.65 21.48 -4.51
CA GLU A 140 15.79 21.38 -5.97
C GLU A 140 14.42 21.39 -6.68
N LYS A 141 13.41 20.69 -6.12
CA LYS A 141 12.03 20.73 -6.64
C LYS A 141 11.37 22.09 -6.46
N MET A 142 11.66 22.79 -5.36
CA MET A 142 11.13 24.13 -5.08
C MET A 142 11.88 25.25 -5.81
N HIS A 143 13.03 24.95 -6.44
CA HIS A 143 13.89 25.93 -7.12
C HIS A 143 13.15 26.82 -8.13
N PRO A 144 12.16 26.34 -8.93
CA PRO A 144 11.38 27.20 -9.81
C PRO A 144 10.62 28.29 -9.04
N LEU A 145 10.01 27.92 -7.91
CA LEU A 145 9.23 28.84 -7.07
C LEU A 145 10.13 29.83 -6.30
N ILE A 146 11.29 29.36 -5.86
CA ILE A 146 12.31 30.17 -5.15
C ILE A 146 12.85 31.27 -6.07
N ASN A 147 13.17 30.92 -7.33
CA ASN A 147 13.62 31.89 -8.33
C ASN A 147 12.54 32.88 -8.73
N GLU A 148 11.29 32.44 -8.84
CA GLU A 148 10.16 33.30 -9.20
C GLU A 148 9.92 34.41 -8.18
N HIS A 149 10.20 34.13 -6.90
CA HIS A 149 9.97 35.07 -5.79
C HIS A 149 11.24 35.71 -5.24
N ASP A 150 12.39 35.52 -5.92
CA ASP A 150 13.70 36.09 -5.57
C ASP A 150 14.11 35.82 -4.10
N VAL A 151 13.85 34.59 -3.63
CA VAL A 151 14.13 34.16 -2.25
C VAL A 151 15.51 33.49 -2.17
N GLU A 152 16.34 33.90 -1.22
CA GLU A 152 17.62 33.23 -0.95
C GLU A 152 17.46 32.16 0.14
N VAL A 153 17.85 30.92 -0.16
CA VAL A 153 17.78 29.79 0.78
C VAL A 153 19.19 29.39 1.22
N GLN A 154 19.52 29.59 2.50
CA GLN A 154 20.79 29.18 3.09
C GLN A 154 20.63 27.90 3.91
N LEU A 155 21.32 26.83 3.50
CA LEU A 155 21.28 25.53 4.15
C LEU A 155 22.54 25.27 4.98
N HIS A 156 22.36 24.95 6.26
CA HIS A 156 23.41 24.41 7.12
C HIS A 156 23.00 22.98 7.50
N LEU A 157 23.47 22.00 6.72
CA LEU A 157 23.13 20.60 6.90
C LEU A 157 24.29 19.85 7.56
N SER A 158 23.97 19.14 8.64
CA SER A 158 24.83 18.15 9.27
C SER A 158 24.37 16.75 8.87
N SER A 159 25.29 15.81 8.66
CA SER A 159 24.95 14.41 8.34
C SER A 159 24.10 13.80 9.47
N CYS A 160 22.83 13.54 9.20
CA CYS A 160 21.92 12.90 10.15
C CYS A 160 21.04 11.87 9.44
N TRP A 161 20.90 10.72 10.10
CA TRP A 161 20.12 9.60 9.58
C TRP A 161 18.76 9.58 10.23
N ILE A 162 17.72 9.49 9.41
CA ILE A 162 16.34 9.28 9.84
C ILE A 162 15.87 7.95 9.30
N ILE A 163 14.96 7.31 10.02
CA ILE A 163 14.25 6.12 9.52
C ILE A 163 12.93 6.63 8.97
N GLY A 164 12.73 6.46 7.66
CA GLY A 164 11.54 6.95 6.99
C GLY A 164 11.24 6.17 5.72
N GLU A 165 10.04 6.38 5.19
CA GLU A 165 9.62 5.81 3.92
C GLU A 165 10.05 6.74 2.79
N LYS A 166 11.02 6.31 1.97
CA LYS A 166 11.54 7.10 0.85
C LYS A 166 10.43 7.56 -0.11
N SER A 167 9.46 6.69 -0.34
CA SER A 167 8.33 6.91 -1.26
C SER A 167 7.35 8.02 -0.85
N LYS A 168 7.33 8.44 0.41
CA LYS A 168 6.53 9.58 0.90
C LYS A 168 7.29 10.91 0.87
N MET A 169 8.60 10.87 0.61
CA MET A 169 9.48 12.06 0.60
C MET A 169 10.00 12.41 -0.80
N GLU A 170 9.78 11.51 -1.79
CA GLU A 170 9.87 11.78 -3.23
C GLU A 170 8.56 12.39 -3.76
#